data_AF-A0A5H8HQN6-F1
#
_entry.id   AF-A0A5H8HQN6-F1
#
_cell.length_a   1.000
_cell.length_b   1.000
_cell.length_c   1.000
_cell.angle_alpha   90.00
_cell.angle_beta   90.00
_cell.angle_gamma   90.00
#
_symmetry.space_group_name_H-M   'P 1'
#
loop_
_entity.id
_entity.type
_entity.pdbx_description
1 polymer ?
#
loop_
_entity_poly.entity_id
_entity_poly.type
_entity_poly.pdbx_seq_one_letter_code
_entity_poly.pdbx_strand_id
1 'polypeptide(L)'
;MKTNKKTIPFLISLAIIIISLTPLAVYFYHFHGELSNNQANWSSLGSFLSGTSGTLLSACSIFALIYTLHITLKNNEKTHNLTMESIKNNERQIKNMEKEFSLKLFESYIDAFNSILERKIYAINKKNIVPQEDFIKEAYRRLLNDLWSMLSNTIPENRRGFDFHRPAIVLSEMKISFKDEFKHFLYLIDTLDKTTDEETYSLMLRMYHAKINEDILFFISCYTNTNMTQFRYIFERQDRKILFLSHRAAEVITRANDLVKEGKTPWDDATDF
;
A
#
# COMPACT_ATOMS: atom_id res chain seq x y z
N MET A 1 -8.64 2.44 -44.70
CA MET A 1 -9.26 1.81 -45.89
C MET A 1 -9.68 0.39 -45.51
N LYS A 2 -10.97 0.16 -45.19
CA LYS A 2 -11.50 -1.17 -44.82
C LYS A 2 -11.73 -1.97 -46.10
N THR A 3 -10.78 -2.78 -46.52
CA THR A 3 -11.00 -3.72 -47.64
C THR A 3 -12.01 -4.78 -47.19
N ASN A 4 -13.14 -4.84 -47.90
CA ASN A 4 -14.25 -5.75 -47.62
C ASN A 4 -13.76 -7.20 -47.72
N LYS A 5 -13.99 -8.05 -46.69
CA LYS A 5 -13.40 -9.40 -46.54
C LYS A 5 -13.58 -10.33 -47.75
N LYS A 6 -14.53 -10.04 -48.66
CA LYS A 6 -14.82 -10.80 -49.88
C LYS A 6 -14.05 -10.35 -51.13
N THR A 7 -13.34 -9.22 -51.10
CA THR A 7 -12.66 -8.65 -52.28
C THR A 7 -11.33 -9.34 -52.60
N ILE A 8 -10.55 -9.67 -51.57
CA ILE A 8 -9.27 -10.38 -51.71
C ILE A 8 -9.44 -11.77 -52.35
N PRO A 9 -10.35 -12.66 -51.89
CA PRO A 9 -10.51 -13.98 -52.52
C PRO A 9 -11.03 -13.91 -53.97
N PHE A 10 -11.85 -12.91 -54.31
CA PHE A 10 -12.31 -12.69 -55.69
C PHE A 10 -11.17 -12.29 -56.63
N LEU A 11 -10.29 -11.38 -56.19
CA LEU A 11 -9.12 -10.95 -56.97
C LEU A 11 -8.10 -12.09 -57.18
N ILE A 12 -7.91 -12.94 -56.18
CA ILE A 12 -7.04 -14.12 -56.28
C ILE A 12 -7.61 -15.12 -57.31
N SER A 13 -8.93 -15.38 -57.27
CA SER A 13 -9.60 -16.26 -58.24
C SER A 13 -9.45 -15.74 -59.68
N LEU A 14 -9.64 -14.43 -59.88
CA LEU A 14 -9.46 -13.79 -61.19
C LEU A 14 -8.01 -13.89 -61.70
N ALA A 15 -7.03 -13.68 -60.82
CA ALA A 15 -5.62 -13.80 -61.17
C ALA A 15 -5.24 -15.22 -61.61
N ILE A 16 -5.76 -16.25 -60.92
CA ILE A 16 -5.53 -17.67 -61.27
C ILE A 16 -6.09 -17.98 -62.67
N ILE A 17 -7.30 -17.49 -62.98
CA ILE A 17 -7.93 -17.68 -64.29
C ILE A 17 -7.10 -17.02 -65.41
N ILE A 18 -6.63 -15.78 -65.19
CA ILE A 18 -5.80 -15.06 -66.17
C ILE A 18 -4.47 -15.77 -66.40
N ILE A 19 -3.78 -16.21 -65.33
CA ILE A 19 -2.50 -16.93 -65.42
C ILE A 19 -2.67 -18.26 -66.17
N SER A 20 -3.82 -18.94 -66.01
CA SER A 20 -4.13 -20.20 -66.70
C SER A 20 -4.47 -20.01 -68.18
N LEU A 21 -5.20 -18.95 -68.54
CA LEU A 21 -5.67 -18.70 -69.91
C LEU A 21 -4.61 -18.02 -70.81
N THR A 22 -3.70 -17.22 -70.24
CA THR A 22 -2.65 -16.50 -70.99
C THR A 22 -1.75 -17.43 -71.82
N PRO A 23 -1.25 -18.57 -71.30
CA PRO A 23 -0.59 -19.63 -72.07
C PRO A 23 -1.29 -20.04 -73.36
N LEU A 24 -2.59 -20.27 -73.24
CA LEU A 24 -3.41 -20.80 -74.31
C LEU A 24 -3.60 -19.74 -75.41
N ALA A 25 -3.83 -18.48 -75.01
CA ALA A 25 -3.94 -17.35 -75.92
C ALA A 25 -2.65 -17.07 -76.69
N VAL A 26 -1.49 -17.08 -76.01
CA VAL A 26 -0.17 -16.86 -76.65
C VAL A 26 0.16 -17.98 -77.63
N TYR A 27 -0.19 -19.23 -77.30
CA TYR A 27 -0.03 -20.37 -78.18
C TYR A 27 -0.82 -20.24 -79.49
N PHE A 28 -2.12 -19.98 -79.40
CA PHE A 28 -2.98 -19.83 -80.58
C PHE A 28 -2.62 -18.60 -81.42
N TYR A 29 -2.10 -17.54 -80.80
CA TYR A 29 -1.58 -16.37 -81.50
C TYR A 29 -0.32 -16.67 -82.34
N HIS A 30 0.58 -17.51 -81.83
CA HIS A 30 1.85 -17.79 -82.53
C HIS A 30 1.73 -18.95 -83.53
N PHE A 31 0.98 -20.01 -83.20
CA PHE A 31 0.96 -21.27 -83.96
C PHE A 31 -0.25 -21.47 -84.90
N HIS A 32 -1.12 -20.45 -85.06
CA HIS A 32 -2.17 -20.38 -86.09
C HIS A 32 -2.91 -21.69 -86.42
N GLY A 33 -3.66 -22.24 -85.46
CA GLY A 33 -4.88 -23.00 -85.75
C GLY A 33 -4.92 -24.48 -85.40
N GLU A 34 -3.79 -25.16 -85.19
CA GLU A 34 -3.79 -26.57 -84.77
C GLU A 34 -2.84 -26.83 -83.58
N LEU A 35 -3.26 -27.72 -82.68
CA LEU A 35 -2.38 -28.20 -81.62
C LEU A 35 -1.23 -28.98 -82.25
N SER A 36 -0.03 -28.42 -82.15
CA SER A 36 1.20 -29.00 -82.69
C SER A 36 1.45 -30.39 -82.11
N ASN A 37 1.62 -31.39 -82.99
CA ASN A 37 2.07 -32.74 -82.61
C ASN A 37 3.58 -32.81 -82.35
N ASN A 38 4.32 -31.70 -82.48
CA ASN A 38 5.76 -31.65 -82.25
C ASN A 38 6.06 -31.28 -80.79
N GLN A 39 6.69 -32.22 -80.08
CA GLN A 39 7.10 -32.08 -78.68
C GLN A 39 8.00 -30.85 -78.43
N ALA A 40 8.80 -30.43 -79.43
CA ALA A 40 9.69 -29.27 -79.30
C ALA A 40 8.93 -27.94 -79.11
N ASN A 41 7.75 -27.81 -79.72
CA ASN A 41 6.93 -26.59 -79.63
C ASN A 41 6.27 -26.48 -78.25
N TRP A 42 5.81 -27.59 -77.68
CA TRP A 42 5.32 -27.66 -76.30
C TRP A 42 6.42 -27.39 -75.27
N SER A 43 7.63 -27.90 -75.51
CA SER A 43 8.80 -27.64 -74.68
C SER A 43 9.19 -26.14 -74.68
N SER A 44 9.12 -25.50 -75.84
CA SER A 44 9.43 -24.07 -76.00
C SER A 44 8.38 -23.17 -75.33
N LEU A 45 7.09 -23.48 -75.48
CA LEU A 45 6.00 -22.80 -74.78
C LEU A 45 6.11 -22.97 -73.26
N GLY A 46 6.37 -24.20 -72.80
CA GLY A 46 6.59 -24.49 -71.39
C GLY A 46 7.77 -23.72 -70.81
N SER A 47 8.84 -23.55 -71.57
CA SER A 47 10.02 -22.76 -71.18
C SER A 47 9.71 -21.26 -71.10
N PHE A 48 8.96 -20.71 -72.06
CA PHE A 48 8.53 -19.30 -72.05
C PHE A 48 7.60 -19.00 -70.86
N LEU A 49 6.65 -19.89 -70.59
CA LEU A 49 5.69 -19.73 -69.49
C LEU A 49 6.33 -19.93 -68.13
N SER A 50 7.12 -20.97 -67.95
CA SER A 50 7.83 -21.20 -66.69
C SER A 50 8.84 -20.09 -66.41
N GLY A 51 9.53 -19.57 -67.43
CA GLY A 51 10.45 -18.44 -67.29
C GLY A 51 9.74 -17.12 -66.95
N THR A 52 8.74 -16.73 -67.73
CA THR A 52 8.05 -15.44 -67.58
C THR A 52 7.12 -15.42 -66.37
N SER A 53 6.24 -16.43 -66.25
CA SER A 53 5.31 -16.53 -65.12
C SER A 53 6.04 -16.85 -63.83
N GLY A 54 7.12 -17.65 -63.87
CA GLY A 54 7.98 -17.89 -62.72
C GLY A 54 8.62 -16.60 -62.22
N THR A 55 9.19 -15.79 -63.11
CA THR A 55 9.82 -14.49 -62.74
C THR A 55 8.79 -13.51 -62.16
N LEU A 56 7.62 -13.39 -62.78
CA LEU A 56 6.54 -12.53 -62.27
C LEU A 56 5.99 -13.01 -60.92
N LEU A 57 5.81 -14.32 -60.75
CA LEU A 57 5.34 -14.91 -59.49
C LEU A 57 6.38 -14.75 -58.37
N SER A 58 7.67 -14.90 -58.68
CA SER A 58 8.77 -14.62 -57.75
C SER A 58 8.78 -13.15 -57.32
N ALA A 59 8.61 -12.21 -58.27
CA ALA A 59 8.51 -10.79 -57.95
C ALA A 59 7.29 -10.49 -57.05
N CYS A 60 6.11 -11.01 -57.39
CA CYS A 60 4.90 -10.90 -56.56
C CYS A 60 5.08 -11.51 -55.16
N SER A 61 5.79 -12.64 -55.06
CA SER A 61 6.09 -13.29 -53.78
C SER A 61 6.98 -12.41 -52.90
N ILE A 62 7.99 -11.75 -53.48
CA ILE A 62 8.83 -10.79 -52.76
C ILE A 62 8.00 -9.62 -52.23
N PHE A 63 7.12 -9.03 -53.06
CA PHE A 63 6.25 -7.95 -52.61
C PHE A 63 5.27 -8.39 -51.51
N ALA A 64 4.70 -9.59 -51.63
CA ALA A 64 3.83 -10.17 -50.61
C ALA A 64 4.56 -10.40 -49.28
N LEU A 65 5.82 -10.88 -49.35
CA LEU A 65 6.68 -11.05 -48.18
C LEU A 65 7.02 -9.72 -47.52
N ILE A 66 7.41 -8.69 -48.29
CA ILE A 66 7.69 -7.35 -47.77
C ILE A 66 6.44 -6.77 -47.08
N TYR A 67 5.27 -6.90 -47.72
CA TYR A 67 4.00 -6.42 -47.15
C TYR A 67 3.65 -7.15 -45.85
N THR A 68 3.81 -8.48 -45.84
CA THR A 68 3.58 -9.30 -44.63
C THR A 68 4.55 -8.90 -43.52
N LEU A 69 5.84 -8.72 -43.82
CA LEU A 69 6.84 -8.28 -42.87
C LEU A 69 6.49 -6.91 -42.29
N HIS A 70 6.07 -5.97 -43.14
CA HIS A 70 5.65 -4.64 -42.70
C HIS A 70 4.46 -4.70 -41.72
N ILE A 71 3.44 -5.51 -42.02
CA ILE A 71 2.31 -5.72 -41.11
C ILE A 71 2.77 -6.34 -39.79
N THR A 72 3.61 -7.39 -39.86
CA THR A 72 4.12 -8.08 -38.67
C THR A 72 4.92 -7.12 -37.79
N LEU A 73 5.81 -6.31 -38.35
CA LEU A 73 6.57 -5.31 -37.60
C LEU A 73 5.66 -4.28 -36.93
N LYS A 74 4.67 -3.76 -37.65
CA LYS A 74 3.70 -2.81 -37.10
C LYS A 74 2.86 -3.40 -35.96
N ASN A 75 2.43 -4.66 -36.10
CA ASN A 75 1.69 -5.36 -35.04
C ASN A 75 2.57 -5.67 -33.83
N ASN A 76 3.83 -6.01 -34.05
CA ASN A 76 4.80 -6.25 -32.97
C ASN A 76 5.06 -4.96 -32.19
N GLU A 77 5.25 -3.83 -32.86
CA GLU A 77 5.41 -2.53 -32.20
C GLU A 77 4.18 -2.16 -31.37
N LYS A 78 2.97 -2.33 -31.94
CA LYS A 78 1.73 -2.08 -31.20
C LYS A 78 1.59 -2.99 -29.98
N THR A 79 1.89 -4.28 -30.15
CA THR A 79 1.84 -5.26 -29.05
C THR A 79 2.85 -4.91 -27.97
N HIS A 80 4.08 -4.56 -28.35
CA HIS A 80 5.11 -4.12 -27.42
C HIS A 80 4.66 -2.90 -26.60
N ASN A 81 4.08 -1.88 -27.25
CA ASN A 81 3.60 -0.69 -26.56
C ASN A 81 2.46 -1.00 -25.57
N LEU A 82 1.50 -1.84 -25.97
CA LEU A 82 0.42 -2.28 -25.09
C LEU A 82 0.95 -3.10 -23.89
N THR A 83 1.94 -3.97 -24.12
CA THR A 83 2.59 -4.73 -23.06
C THR A 83 3.31 -3.81 -22.08
N MET A 84 4.03 -2.80 -22.57
CA MET A 84 4.71 -1.83 -21.71
C MET A 84 3.73 -0.99 -20.89
N GLU A 85 2.61 -0.59 -21.46
CA GLU A 85 1.54 0.11 -20.72
C GLU A 85 0.92 -0.80 -19.64
N SER A 86 0.67 -2.06 -19.99
CA SER A 86 0.17 -3.08 -19.04
C SER A 86 1.14 -3.29 -17.87
N ILE A 87 2.44 -3.40 -18.13
CA ILE A 87 3.47 -3.53 -17.09
C ILE A 87 3.43 -2.32 -16.15
N LYS A 88 3.42 -1.09 -16.67
CA LYS A 88 3.32 0.13 -15.85
C LYS A 88 2.06 0.17 -14.99
N ASN A 89 0.92 -0.23 -15.56
CA ASN A 89 -0.34 -0.30 -14.82
C ASN A 89 -0.30 -1.37 -13.73
N ASN A 90 0.32 -2.51 -14.00
CA ASN A 90 0.50 -3.59 -13.02
C ASN A 90 1.44 -3.18 -11.89
N GLU A 91 2.56 -2.51 -12.20
CA GLU A 91 3.47 -1.94 -11.19
C GLU A 91 2.74 -0.97 -10.26
N ARG A 92 1.92 -0.08 -10.82
CA ARG A 92 1.10 0.84 -10.02
C ARG A 92 0.07 0.10 -9.15
N GLN A 93 -0.55 -0.96 -9.69
CA GLN A 93 -1.49 -1.79 -8.92
C GLN A 93 -0.80 -2.51 -7.77
N ILE A 94 0.38 -3.11 -8.00
CA ILE A 94 1.17 -3.77 -6.96
C ILE A 94 1.51 -2.78 -5.84
N LYS A 95 1.99 -1.58 -6.19
CA LYS A 95 2.29 -0.54 -5.20
C LYS A 95 1.06 -0.15 -4.36
N ASN A 96 -0.11 -0.01 -4.99
CA ASN A 96 -1.35 0.28 -4.26
C ASN A 96 -1.76 -0.88 -3.35
N MET A 97 -1.63 -2.12 -3.82
CA MET A 97 -1.91 -3.32 -3.03
C MET A 97 -0.98 -3.44 -1.82
N GLU A 98 0.31 -3.14 -1.97
CA GLU A 98 1.28 -3.12 -0.87
C GLU A 98 0.86 -2.11 0.21
N LYS A 99 0.43 -0.91 -0.20
CA LYS A 99 -0.10 0.11 0.71
C LYS A 99 -1.36 -0.37 1.44
N GLU A 100 -2.34 -0.90 0.71
CA GLU A 100 -3.57 -1.44 1.32
C GLU A 100 -3.28 -2.59 2.29
N PHE A 101 -2.37 -3.49 1.92
CA PHE A 101 -1.96 -4.61 2.78
C PHE A 101 -1.31 -4.09 4.06
N SER A 102 -0.39 -3.13 3.95
CA SER A 102 0.27 -2.51 5.10
C SER A 102 -0.73 -1.86 6.06
N LEU A 103 -1.71 -1.13 5.53
CA LEU A 103 -2.78 -0.52 6.33
C LEU A 103 -3.66 -1.56 7.03
N LYS A 104 -4.06 -2.63 6.33
CA LYS A 104 -4.87 -3.71 6.91
C LYS A 104 -4.10 -4.48 7.98
N LEU A 105 -2.81 -4.71 7.78
CA LEU A 105 -1.96 -5.36 8.77
C LEU A 105 -1.84 -4.50 10.03
N PHE A 106 -1.61 -3.19 9.85
CA PHE A 106 -1.57 -2.24 10.96
C PHE A 106 -2.91 -2.17 11.71
N GLU A 107 -4.03 -2.17 10.98
CA GLU A 107 -5.37 -2.25 11.56
C GLU A 107 -5.55 -3.51 12.41
N SER A 108 -5.13 -4.67 11.90
CA SER A 108 -5.17 -5.92 12.64
C SER A 108 -4.34 -5.89 13.93
N TYR A 109 -3.20 -5.18 13.93
CA TYR A 109 -2.41 -4.98 15.15
C TYR A 109 -3.10 -4.07 16.15
N ILE A 110 -3.80 -3.02 15.69
CA ILE A 110 -4.60 -2.16 16.56
C ILE A 110 -5.73 -2.98 17.20
N ASP A 111 -6.46 -3.76 16.41
CA ASP A 111 -7.59 -4.54 16.89
C ASP A 111 -7.11 -5.60 17.91
N ALA A 112 -5.96 -6.23 17.65
CA ALA A 112 -5.33 -7.16 18.59
C ALA A 112 -4.93 -6.46 19.90
N PHE A 113 -4.34 -5.25 19.81
CA PHE A 113 -3.98 -4.45 20.98
C PHE A 113 -5.21 -4.06 21.80
N ASN A 114 -6.26 -3.55 21.17
CA ASN A 114 -7.51 -3.18 21.82
C ASN A 114 -8.17 -4.39 22.48
N SER A 115 -8.18 -5.56 21.84
CA SER A 115 -8.75 -6.77 22.45
C SER A 115 -8.03 -7.18 23.75
N ILE A 116 -6.72 -6.90 23.86
CA ILE A 116 -5.97 -7.14 25.10
C ILE A 116 -6.35 -6.11 26.16
N LEU A 117 -6.48 -4.84 25.79
CA LEU A 117 -6.91 -3.77 26.70
C LEU A 117 -8.32 -4.02 27.25
N GLU A 118 -9.25 -4.47 26.41
CA GLU A 118 -10.63 -4.79 26.81
C GLU A 118 -10.70 -5.97 27.80
N ARG A 119 -9.79 -6.94 27.67
CA ARG A 119 -9.70 -8.08 28.59
C ARG A 119 -8.97 -7.75 29.89
N LYS A 120 -8.33 -6.58 29.97
CA LYS A 120 -7.55 -6.20 31.13
C LYS A 120 -8.47 -5.94 32.31
N ILE A 121 -8.12 -6.53 33.45
CA ILE A 121 -8.84 -6.31 34.70
C ILE A 121 -8.23 -5.10 35.39
N TYR A 122 -9.04 -4.06 35.56
CA TYR A 122 -8.65 -2.86 36.29
C TYR A 122 -9.16 -2.92 37.73
N ALA A 123 -8.32 -2.49 38.67
CA ALA A 123 -8.66 -2.46 40.08
C ALA A 123 -8.05 -1.23 40.76
N ILE A 124 -8.83 -0.60 41.64
CA ILE A 124 -8.37 0.57 42.43
C ILE A 124 -7.66 0.12 43.72
N ASN A 125 -8.02 -1.08 44.20
CA ASN A 125 -7.43 -1.77 45.34
C ASN A 125 -7.62 -3.29 45.14
N LYS A 126 -7.01 -4.13 46.00
CA LYS A 126 -7.01 -5.61 45.87
C LYS A 126 -8.39 -6.28 45.72
N LYS A 127 -9.50 -5.58 46.00
CA LYS A 127 -10.85 -6.16 46.01
C LYS A 127 -11.88 -5.42 45.15
N ASN A 128 -11.54 -4.24 44.64
CA ASN A 128 -12.47 -3.40 43.89
C ASN A 128 -12.10 -3.39 42.40
N ILE A 129 -12.64 -4.37 41.67
CA ILE A 129 -12.57 -4.41 40.20
C ILE A 129 -13.50 -3.33 39.67
N VAL A 130 -13.00 -2.50 38.77
CA VAL A 130 -13.74 -1.38 38.21
C VAL A 130 -13.68 -1.38 36.69
N PRO A 131 -14.67 -0.76 36.01
CA PRO A 131 -14.56 -0.42 34.60
C PRO A 131 -13.30 0.39 34.29
N GLN A 132 -12.85 0.32 33.03
CA GLN A 132 -11.66 1.05 32.57
C GLN A 132 -11.76 2.55 32.82
N GLU A 133 -12.92 3.16 32.55
CA GLU A 133 -13.10 4.60 32.75
C GLU A 133 -12.93 5.00 34.21
N ASP A 134 -13.57 4.29 35.14
CA ASP A 134 -13.45 4.56 36.59
C ASP A 134 -12.00 4.39 37.08
N PHE A 135 -11.27 3.43 36.52
CA PHE A 135 -9.84 3.30 36.75
C PHE A 135 -9.06 4.52 36.26
N ILE A 136 -9.31 5.00 35.04
CA ILE A 136 -8.64 6.17 34.47
C ILE A 136 -8.86 7.40 35.34
N LYS A 137 -10.11 7.66 35.74
CA LYS A 137 -10.48 8.77 36.62
C LYS A 137 -9.71 8.74 37.94
N GLU A 138 -9.70 7.59 38.60
CA GLU A 138 -8.98 7.41 39.85
C GLU A 138 -7.46 7.53 39.67
N ALA A 139 -6.91 7.03 38.57
CA ALA A 139 -5.48 7.15 38.26
C ALA A 139 -5.09 8.63 38.07
N TYR A 140 -5.90 9.42 37.35
CA TYR A 140 -5.66 10.85 37.22
C TYR A 140 -5.83 11.62 38.52
N ARG A 141 -6.83 11.28 39.34
CA ARG A 141 -7.00 11.86 40.68
C ARG A 141 -5.77 11.64 41.55
N ARG A 142 -5.20 10.42 41.53
CA ARG A 142 -3.95 10.11 42.26
C ARG A 142 -2.74 10.84 41.68
N LEU A 143 -2.67 10.96 40.36
CA LEU A 143 -1.61 11.73 39.70
C LEU A 143 -1.67 13.21 40.08
N LEU A 144 -2.86 13.81 40.09
CA LEU A 144 -3.06 15.20 40.53
C LEU A 144 -2.55 15.40 41.97
N ASN A 145 -2.92 14.48 42.87
CA ASN A 145 -2.48 14.53 44.26
C ASN A 145 -0.95 14.40 44.41
N ASP A 146 -0.32 13.48 43.68
CA ASP A 146 1.14 13.31 43.70
C ASP A 146 1.85 14.57 43.17
N LEU A 147 1.38 15.10 42.03
CA LEU A 147 1.94 16.31 41.43
C LEU A 147 1.78 17.53 42.34
N TRP A 148 0.59 17.73 42.92
CA TRP A 148 0.36 18.83 43.85
C TRP A 148 1.23 18.71 45.10
N SER A 149 1.34 17.52 45.70
CA SER A 149 2.17 17.26 46.88
C SER A 149 3.65 17.59 46.62
N MET A 150 4.13 17.27 45.42
CA MET A 150 5.49 17.60 44.99
C MET A 150 5.68 19.10 44.75
N LEU A 151 4.74 19.75 44.06
CA LEU A 151 4.84 21.17 43.70
C LEU A 151 4.65 22.09 44.91
N SER A 152 3.81 21.71 45.87
CA SER A 152 3.57 22.44 47.12
C SER A 152 4.67 22.25 48.17
N ASN A 153 5.65 21.37 47.92
CA ASN A 153 6.71 21.05 48.88
C ASN A 153 7.49 22.31 49.28
N THR A 154 7.76 22.47 50.57
CA THR A 154 8.48 23.63 51.12
C THR A 154 9.98 23.57 50.88
N ILE A 155 10.52 22.38 50.56
CA ILE A 155 11.94 22.17 50.24
C ILE A 155 12.16 22.41 48.74
N PRO A 156 12.93 23.45 48.33
CA PRO A 156 13.11 23.79 46.92
C PRO A 156 13.66 22.66 46.05
N GLU A 157 14.55 21.83 46.60
CA GLU A 157 15.17 20.68 45.89
C GLU A 157 14.15 19.58 45.52
N ASN A 158 13.03 19.54 46.24
CA ASN A 158 11.94 18.59 46.02
C ASN A 158 10.85 19.15 45.10
N ARG A 159 10.87 20.46 44.78
CA ARG A 159 9.99 21.06 43.77
C ARG A 159 10.50 20.68 42.39
N ARG A 160 10.00 19.56 41.86
CA ARG A 160 10.24 19.15 40.48
C ARG A 160 8.95 19.24 39.69
N GLY A 161 9.09 19.51 38.39
CA GLY A 161 7.98 19.49 37.45
C GLY A 161 7.50 18.06 37.15
N PHE A 162 6.55 17.95 36.23
CA PHE A 162 6.08 16.66 35.75
C PHE A 162 7.22 15.82 35.16
N ASP A 163 7.25 14.54 35.51
CA ASP A 163 8.10 13.53 34.89
C ASP A 163 7.27 12.26 34.58
N PHE A 164 7.75 11.46 33.62
CA PHE A 164 7.08 10.21 33.23
C PHE A 164 7.18 9.09 34.28
N HIS A 165 7.93 9.29 35.37
CA HIS A 165 8.03 8.35 36.47
C HIS A 165 6.81 8.45 37.38
N ARG A 166 6.19 9.63 37.52
CA ARG A 166 5.02 9.82 38.41
C ARG A 166 3.81 8.98 38.04
N PRO A 167 3.36 8.94 36.78
CA PRO A 167 2.24 8.07 36.44
C PRO A 167 2.58 6.58 36.66
N ALA A 168 3.85 6.18 36.52
CA ALA A 168 4.26 4.81 36.80
C ALA A 168 4.19 4.46 38.29
N ILE A 169 4.46 5.41 39.19
CA ILE A 169 4.26 5.24 40.64
C ILE A 169 2.77 5.02 40.93
N VAL A 170 1.89 5.85 40.36
CA VAL A 170 0.43 5.71 40.52
C VAL A 170 -0.04 4.33 40.08
N LEU A 171 0.43 3.84 38.93
CA LEU A 171 0.09 2.49 38.46
C LEU A 171 0.58 1.39 39.41
N SER A 172 1.77 1.57 40.00
CA SER A 172 2.33 0.64 40.99
C SER A 172 1.50 0.58 42.26
N GLU A 173 1.05 1.74 42.77
CA GLU A 173 0.14 1.83 43.92
C GLU A 173 -1.21 1.16 43.65
N MET A 174 -1.71 1.31 42.42
CA MET A 174 -2.93 0.65 41.93
C MET A 174 -2.72 -0.83 41.59
N LYS A 175 -1.47 -1.32 41.65
CA LYS A 175 -1.09 -2.71 41.36
C LYS A 175 -1.42 -3.14 39.93
N ILE A 176 -1.36 -2.20 39.00
CA ILE A 176 -1.56 -2.43 37.57
C ILE A 176 -0.21 -2.52 36.87
N SER A 177 -0.08 -3.52 36.01
CA SER A 177 1.09 -3.78 35.18
C SER A 177 0.67 -3.86 33.73
N PHE A 178 1.37 -3.18 32.82
CA PHE A 178 1.10 -3.22 31.38
C PHE A 178 2.08 -4.12 30.59
N LYS A 179 2.62 -5.14 31.27
CA LYS A 179 3.67 -6.00 30.69
C LYS A 179 3.20 -6.79 29.46
N ASP A 180 1.93 -7.19 29.41
CA ASP A 180 1.41 -8.02 28.32
C ASP A 180 0.99 -7.17 27.11
N GLU A 181 0.43 -5.99 27.37
CA GLU A 181 0.06 -4.98 26.37
C GLU A 181 1.30 -4.46 25.64
N PHE A 182 2.39 -4.35 26.37
CA PHE A 182 3.66 -3.82 25.88
C PHE A 182 4.12 -4.45 24.57
N LYS A 183 4.07 -5.78 24.44
CA LYS A 183 4.54 -6.48 23.23
C LYS A 183 3.75 -6.06 21.98
N HIS A 184 2.46 -5.79 22.15
CA HIS A 184 1.56 -5.42 21.06
C HIS A 184 1.69 -3.94 20.72
N PHE A 185 1.84 -3.09 21.75
CA PHE A 185 2.21 -1.69 21.56
C PHE A 185 3.52 -1.58 20.77
N LEU A 186 4.50 -2.43 21.08
CA LEU A 186 5.76 -2.55 20.35
C LEU A 186 5.60 -2.80 18.85
N TYR A 187 4.75 -3.75 18.48
CA TYR A 187 4.50 -4.07 17.07
C TYR A 187 3.87 -2.90 16.32
N LEU A 188 3.00 -2.12 16.98
CA LEU A 188 2.44 -0.91 16.39
C LEU A 188 3.52 0.13 16.11
N ILE A 189 4.40 0.41 17.08
CA ILE A 189 5.50 1.36 16.89
C ILE A 189 6.47 0.88 15.81
N ASP A 190 6.90 -0.38 15.86
CA ASP A 190 7.85 -0.93 14.87
C ASP A 190 7.28 -0.90 13.45
N THR A 191 5.97 -1.11 13.28
CA THR A 191 5.31 -1.03 11.97
C THR A 191 5.24 0.42 11.46
N LEU A 192 4.91 1.38 12.33
CA LEU A 192 4.95 2.80 11.99
C LEU A 192 6.36 3.21 11.56
N ASP A 193 7.39 2.72 12.25
CA ASP A 193 8.78 3.12 12.03
C ASP A 193 9.38 2.56 10.74
N LYS A 194 8.90 1.40 10.31
CA LYS A 194 9.31 0.79 9.04
C LYS A 194 8.58 1.39 7.84
N THR A 195 7.54 2.19 8.06
CA THR A 195 6.75 2.79 7.00
C THR A 195 7.47 4.01 6.43
N THR A 196 7.98 3.89 5.21
CA THR A 196 8.72 4.97 4.52
C THR A 196 7.82 5.93 3.74
N ASP A 197 6.63 5.48 3.34
CA ASP A 197 5.67 6.29 2.60
C ASP A 197 4.92 7.23 3.56
N GLU A 198 5.12 8.54 3.39
CA GLU A 198 4.59 9.59 4.28
C GLU A 198 3.06 9.60 4.34
N GLU A 199 2.39 9.32 3.22
CA GLU A 199 0.93 9.28 3.15
C GLU A 199 0.38 8.10 3.96
N THR A 200 0.99 6.91 3.78
CA THR A 200 0.65 5.69 4.52
C THR A 200 0.92 5.87 6.00
N TYR A 201 2.09 6.43 6.37
CA TYR A 201 2.44 6.75 7.75
C TYR A 201 1.40 7.68 8.40
N SER A 202 1.01 8.75 7.70
CA SER A 202 0.01 9.71 8.18
C SER A 202 -1.38 9.09 8.32
N LEU A 203 -1.73 8.11 7.48
CA LEU A 203 -2.99 7.39 7.60
C LEU A 203 -2.97 6.41 8.77
N MET A 204 -1.89 5.64 8.94
CA MET A 204 -1.71 4.77 10.10
C MET A 204 -1.76 5.56 11.40
N LEU A 205 -1.10 6.71 11.47
CA LEU A 205 -1.12 7.57 12.65
C LEU A 205 -2.54 8.04 12.99
N ARG A 206 -3.34 8.41 11.99
CA ARG A 206 -4.75 8.76 12.19
C ARG A 206 -5.59 7.58 12.67
N MET A 207 -5.37 6.39 12.12
CA MET A 207 -6.06 5.16 12.57
C MET A 207 -5.71 4.83 14.02
N TYR A 208 -4.43 4.96 14.35
CA TYR A 208 -3.91 4.75 15.70
C TYR A 208 -4.62 5.67 16.70
N HIS A 209 -4.66 6.98 16.45
CA HIS A 209 -5.33 7.94 17.33
C HIS A 209 -6.84 7.78 17.38
N ALA A 210 -7.48 7.40 16.28
CA ALA A 210 -8.93 7.23 16.25
C ALA A 210 -9.43 5.99 17.02
N LYS A 211 -8.59 4.95 17.14
CA LYS A 211 -9.00 3.63 17.65
C LYS A 211 -8.47 3.29 19.03
N ILE A 212 -7.42 3.96 19.52
CA ILE A 212 -6.81 3.64 20.80
C ILE A 212 -7.17 4.72 21.82
N ASN A 213 -7.56 4.29 23.02
CA ASN A 213 -7.85 5.21 24.11
C ASN A 213 -6.57 5.94 24.54
N GLU A 214 -6.54 7.26 24.33
CA GLU A 214 -5.37 8.12 24.59
C GLU A 214 -4.95 8.12 26.07
N ASP A 215 -5.89 8.03 27.01
CA ASP A 215 -5.60 8.03 28.44
C ASP A 215 -4.88 6.75 28.87
N ILE A 216 -5.36 5.59 28.43
CA ILE A 216 -4.68 4.32 28.68
C ILE A 216 -3.31 4.31 28.02
N LEU A 217 -3.21 4.84 26.80
CA LEU A 217 -1.95 4.93 26.10
C LEU A 217 -0.93 5.80 26.84
N PHE A 218 -1.38 6.93 27.42
CA PHE A 218 -0.54 7.77 28.27
C PHE A 218 0.04 6.96 29.44
N PHE A 219 -0.80 6.21 30.16
CA PHE A 219 -0.35 5.37 31.27
C PHE A 219 0.59 4.23 30.83
N ILE A 220 0.30 3.56 29.71
CA ILE A 220 1.18 2.53 29.12
C ILE A 220 2.54 3.13 28.75
N SER A 221 2.54 4.32 28.15
CA SER A 221 3.75 5.01 27.74
C SER A 221 4.62 5.37 28.95
N CYS A 222 4.02 5.89 30.02
CA CYS A 222 4.72 6.20 31.27
C CYS A 222 5.26 4.92 31.94
N TYR A 223 4.45 3.87 31.99
CA TYR A 223 4.82 2.58 32.55
C TYR A 223 6.03 1.99 31.83
N THR A 224 6.00 1.97 30.50
CA THR A 224 7.05 1.39 29.66
C THR A 224 8.33 2.21 29.71
N ASN A 225 8.24 3.55 29.64
CA ASN A 225 9.38 4.44 29.79
C ASN A 225 10.10 4.27 31.14
N THR A 226 9.35 4.03 32.21
CA THR A 226 9.90 3.85 33.56
C THR A 226 10.49 2.45 33.77
N ASN A 227 9.76 1.41 33.39
CA ASN A 227 10.10 0.04 33.79
C ASN A 227 10.97 -0.70 32.75
N MET A 228 11.17 -0.13 31.56
CA MET A 228 11.91 -0.77 30.47
C MET A 228 12.92 0.19 29.85
N THR A 229 14.17 0.16 30.32
CA THR A 229 15.25 1.07 29.90
C THR A 229 15.54 1.05 28.40
N GLN A 230 15.45 -0.13 27.76
CA GLN A 230 15.57 -0.31 26.32
C GLN A 230 14.56 0.51 25.49
N PHE A 231 13.50 0.99 26.13
CA PHE A 231 12.40 1.69 25.50
C PHE A 231 12.52 3.20 25.49
N ARG A 232 13.35 3.75 26.38
CA ARG A 232 13.63 5.18 26.43
C ARG A 232 14.12 5.70 25.08
N TYR A 233 14.91 4.90 24.35
CA TYR A 233 15.36 5.23 23.00
C TYR A 233 14.22 5.32 21.98
N ILE A 234 13.17 4.50 22.11
CA ILE A 234 12.00 4.56 21.21
C ILE A 234 11.21 5.83 21.49
N PHE A 235 11.05 6.20 22.76
CA PHE A 235 10.46 7.48 23.18
C PHE A 235 11.27 8.69 22.68
N GLU A 236 12.59 8.59 22.68
CA GLU A 236 13.49 9.63 22.18
C GLU A 236 13.51 9.72 20.65
N ARG A 237 13.28 8.59 19.94
CA ARG A 237 13.24 8.53 18.47
C ARG A 237 11.88 8.92 17.89
N GLN A 238 10.80 8.52 18.54
CA GLN A 238 9.43 8.85 18.13
C GLN A 238 9.10 10.26 18.58
N ASP A 239 9.47 11.21 17.73
CA ASP A 239 9.31 12.66 17.90
C ASP A 239 7.84 13.06 18.16
N ARG A 240 7.38 12.91 19.41
CA ARG A 240 6.07 13.35 19.98
C ARG A 240 4.79 12.91 19.26
N LYS A 241 4.86 12.18 18.14
CA LYS A 241 3.71 11.88 17.27
C LYS A 241 2.87 10.69 17.73
N ILE A 242 3.47 9.73 18.41
CA ILE A 242 2.78 8.55 18.94
C ILE A 242 2.55 8.68 20.45
N LEU A 243 3.39 9.48 21.10
CA LEU A 243 3.29 9.80 22.52
C LEU A 243 2.42 11.01 22.76
N PHE A 244 1.22 10.76 23.27
CA PHE A 244 0.38 11.83 23.74
C PHE A 244 0.44 11.94 25.26
N LEU A 245 0.79 13.15 25.69
CA LEU A 245 0.12 13.74 26.83
C LEU A 245 -1.35 13.82 26.42
N SER A 246 -2.22 12.95 26.94
CA SER A 246 -3.64 13.06 26.65
C SER A 246 -4.14 14.43 27.11
N HIS A 247 -5.27 14.88 26.56
CA HIS A 247 -5.88 16.14 27.00
C HIS A 247 -6.07 16.17 28.53
N ARG A 248 -6.60 15.08 29.08
CA ARG A 248 -6.84 14.92 30.52
C ARG A 248 -5.52 14.92 31.31
N ALA A 249 -4.45 14.30 30.80
CA ALA A 249 -3.13 14.38 31.42
C ALA A 249 -2.58 15.82 31.42
N ALA A 250 -2.74 16.56 30.33
CA ALA A 250 -2.33 17.96 30.22
C ALA A 250 -3.08 18.86 31.21
N GLU A 251 -4.39 18.66 31.32
CA GLU A 251 -5.25 19.36 32.28
C GLU A 251 -4.83 19.06 33.72
N VAL A 252 -4.61 17.80 34.07
CA VAL A 252 -4.18 17.41 35.42
C VAL A 252 -2.83 18.05 35.79
N ILE A 253 -1.87 18.06 34.87
CA ILE A 253 -0.55 18.67 35.10
C ILE A 253 -0.68 20.19 35.27
N THR A 254 -1.51 20.83 34.45
CA THR A 254 -1.75 22.27 34.53
C THR A 254 -2.48 22.62 35.83
N ARG A 255 -3.51 21.87 36.17
CA ARG A 255 -4.32 22.07 37.37
C ARG A 255 -3.51 21.91 38.65
N ALA A 256 -2.60 20.94 38.70
CA ALA A 256 -1.68 20.78 39.82
C ALA A 256 -0.86 22.06 40.09
N ASN A 257 -0.35 22.69 39.03
CA ASN A 257 0.39 23.95 39.14
C ASN A 257 -0.49 25.10 39.61
N ASP A 258 -1.72 25.19 39.10
CA ASP A 258 -2.63 26.28 39.44
C ASP A 258 -3.14 26.19 40.88
N LEU A 259 -3.46 24.98 41.37
CA LEU A 259 -3.81 24.76 42.77
C LEU A 259 -2.71 25.24 43.73
N VAL A 260 -1.43 24.98 43.40
CA VAL A 260 -0.30 25.46 44.20
C VAL A 260 -0.20 26.99 44.20
N LYS A 261 -0.42 27.64 43.04
CA LYS A 261 -0.43 29.11 42.96
C LYS A 261 -1.62 29.72 43.71
N GLU A 262 -2.77 29.07 43.69
CA GLU A 262 -3.99 29.48 44.39
C GLU A 262 -3.92 29.22 45.90
N GLY A 263 -2.93 28.46 46.38
CA GLY A 263 -2.85 28.04 47.78
C GLY A 263 -3.96 27.06 48.19
N LYS A 264 -4.54 26.35 47.22
CA LYS A 264 -5.62 25.36 47.42
C LYS A 264 -5.08 23.94 47.35
N THR A 265 -5.80 23.01 47.95
CA THR A 265 -5.53 21.58 47.85
C THR A 265 -6.42 20.93 46.79
N PRO A 266 -6.06 19.76 46.25
CA PRO A 266 -6.93 18.99 45.37
C PRO A 266 -8.25 18.56 46.03
N TRP A 267 -8.33 18.57 47.37
CA TRP A 267 -9.56 18.23 48.11
C TRP A 267 -10.57 19.37 48.15
N ASP A 268 -10.10 20.60 47.95
CA ASP A 268 -10.95 21.79 47.85
C ASP A 268 -11.59 21.93 46.46
N ASP A 269 -11.17 21.07 45.52
CA ASP A 269 -11.61 21.08 44.13
C ASP A 269 -12.41 19.82 43.81
N ALA A 270 -13.73 19.97 43.65
CA ALA A 270 -14.63 18.88 43.28
C ALA A 270 -14.64 18.61 41.77
N THR A 271 -13.51 18.85 41.07
CA THR A 271 -13.38 18.52 39.65
C THR A 271 -13.33 17.01 39.49
N ASP A 272 -14.44 16.42 39.06
CA ASP A 272 -14.49 15.06 38.54
C ASP A 272 -13.68 15.01 37.24
N PHE A 273 -12.50 14.41 37.30
CA PHE A 273 -11.72 14.00 36.12
C PHE A 273 -12.31 12.72 35.54
#